data_AF-A0AA35WC44-F1
#
_entry.id   AF-A0AA35WC44-F1
#
_cell.length_a   1.000
_cell.length_b   1.000
_cell.length_c   1.000
_cell.angle_alpha   90.00
_cell.angle_beta   90.00
_cell.angle_gamma   90.00
#
_symmetry.space_group_name_H-M   'P 1'
#
loop_
_entity.id
_entity.type
_entity.pdbx_description
1 polymer ?
#
loop_
_entity_poly.entity_id
_entity_poly.type
_entity_poly.pdbx_seq_one_letter_code
_entity_poly.pdbx_strand_id
1 'polypeptide(L)'
;MFPMRCRSGSTSPSTGKWRPNGFPLSVPHPEFEVLDAGTERQPEVRPVYGKPGDVSQAHLRGWVAQALERFGGFLPSFLPSEVAERQGLMDLQQALEVIHRPDSTMEPDALEEARAPARRSLAFDEFFYFQLALALRQQQRLQTPGFRSPARADSLTGRMRQSLPYRLTGGQERVLQEIYRDMESPNPMRRLLQGDVGAVAAGTELLAEQHYERLATTRRVWACARRCSRGLFPRLPGRRLTERIGDGEVDFVIGTHALIQEGVSVPRMGLGRS
;
A
#
# COMPACT_ATOMS: atom_id res chain seq x y z
N MET A 1 18.29 34.24 -20.90
CA MET A 1 18.24 34.86 -22.25
C MET A 1 18.90 33.89 -23.22
N PHE A 2 18.15 32.92 -23.75
CA PHE A 2 18.65 32.03 -24.81
C PHE A 2 18.32 32.66 -26.17
N PRO A 3 19.27 32.84 -27.08
CA PRO A 3 19.00 33.46 -28.37
C PRO A 3 18.22 32.48 -29.25
N MET A 4 16.95 32.80 -29.50
CA MET A 4 16.08 32.03 -30.40
C MET A 4 16.56 32.17 -31.86
N ARG A 5 16.71 31.03 -32.54
CA ARG A 5 16.93 30.94 -34.00
C ARG A 5 15.60 30.75 -34.74
N CYS A 6 14.62 31.62 -34.54
CA CYS A 6 13.52 31.73 -35.50
C CYS A 6 13.94 32.73 -36.57
N ARG A 7 14.21 32.26 -37.79
CA ARG A 7 14.43 33.16 -38.93
C ARG A 7 13.08 33.70 -39.40
N SER A 8 13.02 34.99 -39.69
CA SER A 8 11.84 35.60 -40.31
C SER A 8 11.51 34.85 -41.62
N GLY A 9 10.24 34.44 -41.77
CA GLY A 9 9.77 33.69 -42.95
C GLY A 9 9.83 32.15 -42.85
N SER A 10 10.23 31.58 -41.71
CA SER A 10 10.15 30.12 -41.48
C SER A 10 8.83 29.70 -40.80
N THR A 11 8.28 28.56 -41.21
CA THR A 11 7.07 27.97 -40.61
C THR A 11 7.50 26.88 -39.62
N SER A 12 7.21 27.06 -38.33
CA SER A 12 7.57 26.11 -37.27
C SER A 12 6.33 25.73 -36.47
N PRO A 13 5.93 24.45 -36.41
CA PRO A 13 4.83 24.02 -35.56
C PRO A 13 5.20 24.20 -34.08
N SER A 14 4.23 24.71 -33.30
CA SER A 14 4.38 24.97 -31.87
C SER A 14 3.38 24.18 -31.05
N THR A 15 3.82 23.59 -29.94
CA THR A 15 2.94 22.87 -29.00
C THR A 15 2.99 23.54 -27.63
N GLY A 16 1.86 23.68 -26.94
CA GLY A 16 1.82 24.25 -25.59
C GLY A 16 0.41 24.41 -25.03
N LYS A 17 0.33 24.69 -23.72
CA LYS A 17 -0.96 24.90 -23.03
C LYS A 17 -1.43 26.34 -23.22
N TRP A 18 -2.57 26.51 -23.87
CA TRP A 18 -3.23 27.81 -24.06
C TRP A 18 -3.74 28.36 -22.72
N ARG A 19 -3.43 29.62 -22.44
CA ARG A 19 -3.91 30.34 -21.25
C ARG A 19 -4.93 31.41 -21.68
N PRO A 20 -6.16 31.40 -21.14
CA PRO A 20 -7.19 32.39 -21.48
C PRO A 20 -7.05 33.73 -20.71
N ASN A 21 -5.99 33.94 -19.92
CA ASN A 21 -5.84 35.11 -19.05
C ASN A 21 -5.34 36.35 -19.81
N GLY A 22 -6.14 36.85 -20.76
CA GLY A 22 -5.88 38.05 -21.55
C GLY A 22 -6.14 37.81 -23.03
N PHE A 23 -6.83 38.74 -23.69
CA PHE A 23 -6.84 38.80 -25.15
C PHE A 23 -5.58 39.52 -25.62
N PRO A 24 -4.79 38.95 -26.55
CA PRO A 24 -4.98 37.68 -27.24
C PRO A 24 -4.51 36.46 -26.42
N LEU A 25 -5.09 35.28 -26.74
CA LEU A 25 -4.67 33.98 -26.23
C LEU A 25 -3.14 33.82 -26.33
N SER A 26 -2.50 33.42 -25.23
CA SER A 26 -1.04 33.27 -25.17
C SER A 26 -0.60 31.85 -24.78
N VAL A 27 0.55 31.43 -25.31
CA VAL A 27 1.24 30.19 -24.96
C VAL A 27 2.59 30.59 -24.33
N PRO A 28 2.71 30.60 -22.99
CA PRO A 28 3.87 31.19 -22.32
C PRO A 28 5.17 30.40 -22.51
N HIS A 29 5.08 29.09 -22.77
CA HIS A 29 6.23 28.21 -23.02
C HIS A 29 5.94 27.27 -24.19
N PRO A 30 5.93 27.76 -25.44
CA PRO A 30 5.73 26.91 -26.60
C PRO A 30 7.00 26.11 -26.86
N GLU A 31 6.86 24.81 -27.07
CA GLU A 31 7.91 23.98 -27.66
C GLU A 31 7.82 24.13 -29.18
N PHE A 32 8.90 24.58 -29.81
CA PHE A 32 9.00 24.78 -31.27
C PHE A 32 9.94 23.76 -31.86
N GLU A 33 9.59 23.27 -33.06
CA GLU A 33 10.43 22.41 -33.87
C GLU A 33 10.66 23.12 -35.22
N VAL A 34 11.92 23.22 -35.64
CA VAL A 34 12.27 23.85 -36.92
C VAL A 34 12.08 22.80 -38.01
N LEU A 35 11.17 23.05 -38.95
CA LEU A 35 10.99 22.21 -40.13
C LEU A 35 11.73 22.80 -41.32
N ASP A 36 12.31 21.94 -42.15
CA ASP A 36 12.79 22.33 -43.48
C ASP A 36 11.61 22.67 -44.41
N ALA A 37 11.85 23.57 -45.36
CA ALA A 37 10.82 24.04 -46.28
C ALA A 37 10.27 22.88 -47.14
N GLY A 38 8.96 22.63 -47.05
CA GLY A 38 8.27 21.55 -47.78
C GLY A 38 8.01 20.29 -46.97
N THR A 39 8.47 20.21 -45.72
CA THR A 39 8.23 19.05 -44.84
C THR A 39 6.87 19.17 -44.15
N GLU A 40 5.91 18.33 -44.53
CA GLU A 40 4.66 18.16 -43.77
C GLU A 40 4.93 17.34 -42.50
N ARG A 41 4.43 17.81 -41.35
CA ARG A 41 4.59 17.13 -40.08
C ARG A 41 3.50 16.08 -39.91
N GLN A 42 3.90 14.83 -39.68
CA GLN A 42 3.00 13.81 -39.15
C GLN A 42 2.87 13.98 -37.63
N PRO A 43 1.65 13.89 -37.06
CA PRO A 43 1.48 13.91 -35.62
C PRO A 43 2.24 12.72 -35.01
N GLU A 44 3.06 12.99 -33.98
CA GLU A 44 3.92 11.98 -33.38
C GLU A 44 3.55 11.75 -31.91
N VAL A 45 3.22 10.50 -31.56
CA VAL A 45 3.02 10.13 -30.16
C VAL A 45 4.38 9.95 -29.47
N ARG A 46 4.63 10.73 -28.42
CA ARG A 46 5.87 10.65 -27.64
C ARG A 46 5.58 10.36 -26.17
N PRO A 47 6.41 9.56 -25.48
CA PRO A 47 6.25 9.33 -24.05
C PRO A 47 6.46 10.64 -23.27
N VAL A 48 5.73 10.75 -22.16
CA VAL A 48 5.83 11.88 -21.23
C VAL A 48 6.31 11.35 -19.88
N TYR A 49 7.42 11.90 -19.41
CA TYR A 49 8.03 11.51 -18.14
C TYR A 49 7.70 12.50 -17.03
N GLY A 50 7.60 12.04 -15.79
CA GLY A 50 7.60 12.94 -14.64
C GLY A 50 8.89 13.79 -14.65
N LYS A 51 8.78 15.11 -14.46
CA LYS A 51 9.93 16.03 -14.53
C LYS A 51 10.57 16.20 -13.15
N PRO A 52 11.81 15.72 -12.92
CA PRO A 52 12.58 16.13 -11.76
C PRO A 52 13.23 17.49 -12.06
N GLY A 53 12.75 18.57 -11.43
CA GLY A 53 13.30 19.91 -11.59
C GLY A 53 13.20 20.46 -13.03
N ASP A 54 14.25 21.15 -13.49
CA ASP A 54 14.27 21.91 -14.75
C ASP A 54 14.67 21.08 -15.99
N VAL A 55 14.61 19.75 -15.91
CA VAL A 55 14.96 18.89 -17.05
C VAL A 55 13.86 18.91 -18.12
N SER A 56 14.25 19.11 -19.39
CA SER A 56 13.33 19.09 -20.52
C SER A 56 12.86 17.67 -20.86
N GLN A 57 11.65 17.54 -21.44
CA GLN A 57 11.15 16.25 -21.93
C GLN A 57 12.04 15.66 -23.02
N ALA A 58 12.64 16.51 -23.87
CA ALA A 58 13.54 16.09 -24.93
C ALA A 58 14.79 15.39 -24.39
N HIS A 59 15.42 15.95 -23.35
CA HIS A 59 16.57 15.31 -22.71
C HIS A 59 16.19 14.00 -22.03
N LEU A 60 15.07 13.94 -21.30
CA LEU A 60 14.59 12.70 -20.69
C LEU A 60 14.35 11.60 -21.72
N ARG A 61 13.67 11.92 -22.84
CA ARG A 61 13.48 10.96 -23.94
C ARG A 61 14.81 10.48 -24.52
N GLY A 62 15.74 11.40 -24.77
CA GLY A 62 17.07 11.05 -25.28
C GLY A 62 17.86 10.15 -24.33
N TRP A 63 17.85 10.43 -23.03
CA TRP A 63 18.53 9.61 -22.03
C TRP A 63 17.89 8.24 -21.86
N VAL A 64 16.56 8.17 -21.82
CA VAL A 64 15.84 6.88 -21.75
C VAL A 64 16.11 6.05 -23.01
N ALA A 65 16.09 6.66 -24.20
CA ALA A 65 16.38 5.97 -25.44
C ALA A 65 17.82 5.41 -25.46
N GLN A 66 18.82 6.18 -25.02
CA GLN A 66 20.20 5.72 -24.88
C GLN A 66 20.34 4.62 -23.84
N ALA A 67 19.63 4.73 -22.71
CA ALA A 67 19.65 3.72 -21.66
C ALA A 67 19.07 2.39 -22.16
N LEU A 68 17.95 2.41 -22.88
CA LEU A 68 17.34 1.20 -23.45
C LEU A 68 18.23 0.58 -24.52
N GLU A 69 18.85 1.38 -25.38
CA GLU A 69 19.77 0.86 -26.41
C GLU A 69 21.01 0.20 -25.79
N ARG A 70 21.58 0.81 -24.76
CA ARG A 70 22.83 0.33 -24.15
C ARG A 70 22.62 -0.79 -23.13
N PHE A 71 21.51 -0.74 -22.39
CA PHE A 71 21.27 -1.60 -21.23
C PHE A 71 20.02 -2.47 -21.33
N GLY A 72 19.15 -2.25 -22.32
CA GLY A 72 17.89 -2.99 -22.46
C GLY A 72 18.08 -4.51 -22.55
N GLY A 73 19.07 -4.96 -23.33
CA GLY A 73 19.42 -6.38 -23.46
C GLY A 73 20.05 -7.02 -22.21
N PHE A 74 20.35 -6.24 -21.17
CA PHE A 74 20.88 -6.72 -19.90
C PHE A 74 19.83 -6.72 -18.78
N LEU A 75 18.56 -6.45 -19.09
CA LEU A 75 17.48 -6.46 -18.11
C LEU A 75 16.95 -7.88 -17.92
N PRO A 76 17.32 -8.58 -16.83
CA PRO A 76 16.78 -9.90 -16.58
C PRO A 76 15.31 -9.79 -16.17
N SER A 77 14.44 -10.63 -16.74
CA SER A 77 13.24 -11.05 -16.03
C SER A 77 13.58 -12.29 -15.22
N PHE A 78 13.34 -12.25 -13.90
CA PHE A 78 13.46 -13.42 -13.04
C PHE A 78 12.13 -14.14 -12.85
N LEU A 79 11.13 -13.84 -13.68
CA LEU A 79 9.93 -14.65 -13.76
C LEU A 79 10.28 -16.04 -14.29
N PRO A 80 9.85 -17.13 -13.61
CA PRO A 80 10.00 -18.47 -14.17
C PRO A 80 9.34 -18.56 -15.54
N SER A 81 10.00 -19.19 -16.51
CA SER A 81 9.53 -19.30 -17.89
C SER A 81 8.14 -19.92 -17.98
N GLU A 82 7.84 -20.91 -17.14
CA GLU A 82 6.53 -21.56 -17.10
C GLU A 82 5.41 -20.59 -16.66
N VAL A 83 5.73 -19.62 -15.80
CA VAL A 83 4.77 -18.59 -15.37
C VAL A 83 4.54 -17.59 -16.49
N ALA A 84 5.62 -17.13 -17.14
CA ALA A 84 5.55 -16.19 -18.25
C ALA A 84 4.75 -16.76 -19.43
N GLU A 85 5.02 -18.00 -19.84
CA GLU A 85 4.32 -18.69 -20.92
C GLU A 85 2.84 -18.89 -20.60
N ARG A 86 2.52 -19.43 -19.41
CA ARG A 86 1.13 -19.66 -18.98
C ARG A 86 0.32 -18.36 -18.94
N GLN A 87 0.96 -17.25 -18.59
CA GLN A 87 0.33 -15.94 -18.51
C GLN A 87 0.47 -15.13 -19.81
N GLY A 88 1.07 -15.66 -20.87
CA GLY A 88 1.27 -14.97 -22.14
C GLY A 88 1.97 -13.61 -21.97
N LEU A 89 3.00 -13.55 -21.13
CA LEU A 89 3.71 -12.32 -20.84
C LEU A 89 4.75 -12.02 -21.91
N MET A 90 4.87 -10.73 -22.23
CA MET A 90 5.91 -10.20 -23.08
C MET A 90 7.23 -10.17 -22.32
N ASP A 91 8.34 -10.36 -23.02
CA ASP A 91 9.67 -10.17 -22.45
C ASP A 91 9.86 -8.74 -21.91
N LEU A 92 10.63 -8.60 -20.83
CA LEU A 92 10.80 -7.33 -20.12
C LEU A 92 11.41 -6.25 -21.01
N GLN A 93 12.42 -6.60 -21.82
CA GLN A 93 13.04 -5.65 -22.74
C GLN A 93 12.01 -5.17 -23.77
N GLN A 94 11.29 -6.11 -24.39
CA GLN A 94 10.28 -5.81 -25.39
C GLN A 94 9.16 -4.93 -24.83
N ALA A 95 8.70 -5.22 -23.61
CA ALA A 95 7.67 -4.43 -22.95
C ALA A 95 8.13 -2.98 -22.71
N LEU A 96 9.38 -2.79 -22.28
CA LEU A 96 9.95 -1.45 -22.10
C LEU A 96 10.12 -0.72 -23.43
N GLU A 97 10.55 -1.40 -24.49
CA GLU A 97 10.65 -0.82 -25.83
C GLU A 97 9.30 -0.31 -26.33
N VAL A 98 8.23 -1.11 -26.23
CA VAL A 98 6.87 -0.72 -26.65
C VAL A 98 6.36 0.50 -25.89
N ILE A 99 6.66 0.60 -24.60
CA ILE A 99 6.20 1.72 -23.76
C ILE A 99 7.00 3.00 -24.03
N HIS A 100 8.32 2.89 -24.18
CA HIS A 100 9.22 4.05 -24.28
C HIS A 100 9.50 4.49 -25.73
N ARG A 101 9.26 3.63 -26.72
CA ARG A 101 9.40 3.91 -28.16
C ARG A 101 8.11 3.53 -28.90
N PRO A 102 7.01 4.24 -28.65
CA PRO A 102 5.76 3.95 -29.34
C PRO A 102 5.84 4.26 -30.82
N ASP A 103 5.12 3.46 -31.62
CA ASP A 103 4.91 3.78 -33.02
C ASP A 103 3.99 4.99 -33.13
N SER A 104 4.54 6.07 -33.66
CA SER A 104 3.87 7.35 -33.84
C SER A 104 2.94 7.39 -35.05
N THR A 105 3.02 6.39 -35.94
CA THR A 105 2.18 6.29 -37.14
C THR A 105 0.83 5.62 -36.84
N MET A 106 0.68 5.02 -35.67
CA MET A 106 -0.56 4.37 -35.24
C MET A 106 -1.58 5.37 -34.72
N GLU A 107 -2.85 5.13 -35.06
CA GLU A 107 -3.97 5.82 -34.43
C GLU A 107 -3.98 5.57 -32.90
N PRO A 108 -4.43 6.55 -32.08
CA PRO A 108 -4.32 6.48 -30.62
C PRO A 108 -4.90 5.21 -29.99
N ASP A 109 -6.07 4.75 -30.44
CA ASP A 109 -6.72 3.55 -29.89
C ASP A 109 -5.93 2.27 -30.24
N ALA A 110 -5.47 2.17 -31.47
CA ALA A 110 -4.63 1.05 -31.92
C ALA A 110 -3.28 1.02 -31.18
N LEU A 111 -2.70 2.19 -30.89
CA LEU A 111 -1.48 2.29 -30.10
C LEU A 111 -1.69 1.83 -28.66
N GLU A 112 -2.82 2.16 -28.04
CA GLU A 112 -3.14 1.70 -26.68
C GLU A 112 -3.39 0.18 -26.64
N GLU A 113 -4.08 -0.38 -27.63
CA GLU A 113 -4.21 -1.83 -27.79
C GLU A 113 -2.86 -2.52 -27.94
N ALA A 114 -1.97 -1.98 -28.78
CA ALA A 114 -0.62 -2.50 -28.99
C ALA A 114 0.24 -2.45 -27.71
N ARG A 115 0.01 -1.46 -26.84
CA ARG A 115 0.73 -1.31 -25.55
C ARG A 115 0.14 -2.14 -24.42
N ALA A 116 -1.11 -2.60 -24.52
CA ALA A 116 -1.78 -3.30 -23.44
C ALA A 116 -1.02 -4.56 -22.95
N PRO A 117 -0.46 -5.42 -23.83
CA PRO A 117 0.35 -6.56 -23.41
C PRO A 117 1.63 -6.14 -22.65
N ALA A 118 2.30 -5.08 -23.09
CA ALA A 118 3.49 -4.55 -22.44
C ALA A 118 3.16 -4.03 -21.02
N ARG A 119 2.09 -3.23 -20.88
CA ARG A 119 1.63 -2.73 -19.57
C ARG A 119 1.28 -3.87 -18.62
N ARG A 120 0.55 -4.87 -19.11
CA ARG A 120 0.18 -6.05 -18.34
C ARG A 120 1.43 -6.81 -17.87
N SER A 121 2.42 -6.97 -18.73
CA SER A 121 3.64 -7.71 -18.41
C SER A 121 4.48 -7.00 -17.36
N LEU A 122 4.65 -5.67 -17.49
CA LEU A 122 5.32 -4.85 -16.48
C LEU A 122 4.60 -4.87 -15.13
N ALA A 123 3.28 -4.73 -15.13
CA ALA A 123 2.48 -4.78 -13.90
C ALA A 123 2.55 -6.15 -13.23
N PHE A 124 2.56 -7.24 -14.03
CA PHE A 124 2.70 -8.59 -13.51
C PHE A 124 4.09 -8.80 -12.90
N ASP A 125 5.14 -8.39 -13.59
CA ASP A 125 6.53 -8.52 -13.13
C ASP A 125 6.71 -7.84 -11.76
N GLU A 126 6.27 -6.59 -11.61
CA GLU A 126 6.32 -5.87 -10.34
C GLU A 126 5.48 -6.56 -9.24
N PHE A 127 4.23 -6.92 -9.56
CA PHE A 127 3.34 -7.52 -8.58
C PHE A 127 3.80 -8.92 -8.15
N PHE A 128 4.46 -9.67 -9.03
CA PHE A 128 5.02 -10.97 -8.71
C PHE A 128 6.07 -10.86 -7.61
N TYR A 129 7.04 -9.93 -7.73
CA TYR A 129 8.03 -9.73 -6.66
C TYR A 129 7.41 -9.23 -5.37
N PHE A 130 6.42 -8.35 -5.47
CA PHE A 130 5.68 -7.89 -4.31
C PHE A 130 5.00 -9.05 -3.57
N GLN A 131 4.28 -9.91 -4.30
CA GLN A 131 3.63 -11.10 -3.73
C GLN A 131 4.63 -12.12 -3.22
N LEU A 132 5.75 -12.33 -3.92
CA LEU A 132 6.81 -13.21 -3.49
C LEU A 132 7.42 -12.74 -2.17
N ALA A 133 7.70 -11.43 -2.04
CA ALA A 133 8.19 -10.85 -0.80
C ALA A 133 7.20 -11.03 0.36
N LEU A 134 5.90 -10.84 0.11
CA LEU A 134 4.85 -11.10 1.10
C LEU A 134 4.77 -12.58 1.49
N ALA A 135 4.85 -13.49 0.51
CA ALA A 135 4.81 -14.93 0.72
C ALA A 135 6.01 -15.42 1.53
N LEU A 136 7.23 -14.95 1.20
CA LEU A 136 8.45 -15.26 1.96
C LEU A 136 8.35 -14.73 3.41
N ARG A 137 7.84 -13.51 3.59
CA ARG A 137 7.59 -12.94 4.92
C ARG A 137 6.53 -13.72 5.69
N GLN A 138 5.51 -14.24 5.01
CA GLN A 138 4.50 -15.10 5.62
C GLN A 138 5.12 -16.44 6.04
N GLN A 139 5.90 -17.07 5.17
CA GLN A 139 6.57 -18.35 5.42
C GLN A 139 7.52 -18.30 6.62
N GLN A 140 8.40 -17.29 6.69
CA GLN A 140 9.29 -17.10 7.85
C GLN A 140 8.53 -16.98 9.17
N ARG A 141 7.29 -16.49 9.12
CA ARG A 141 6.47 -16.26 10.32
C ARG A 141 5.64 -17.46 10.71
N LEU A 142 5.27 -18.32 9.75
CA LEU A 142 4.74 -19.65 10.04
C LEU A 142 5.78 -20.54 10.76
N GLN A 143 7.07 -20.24 10.63
CA GLN A 143 8.13 -20.90 11.40
C GLN A 143 8.21 -20.44 12.86
N THR A 144 7.55 -19.33 13.23
CA THR A 144 7.45 -18.91 14.63
C THR A 144 6.21 -19.58 15.25
N PRO A 145 6.36 -20.49 16.21
CA PRO A 145 5.21 -21.15 16.83
C PRO A 145 4.30 -20.12 17.50
N GLY A 146 3.02 -20.15 17.15
CA GLY A 146 1.98 -19.34 17.78
C GLY A 146 1.56 -19.91 19.13
N PHE A 147 0.96 -19.07 19.97
CA PHE A 147 0.33 -19.53 21.20
C PHE A 147 -1.09 -20.00 20.92
N ARG A 148 -1.37 -21.28 21.16
CA ARG A 148 -2.70 -21.86 20.96
C ARG A 148 -3.62 -21.53 22.15
N SER A 149 -4.79 -20.95 21.86
CA SER A 149 -5.81 -20.62 22.86
C SER A 149 -7.13 -21.33 22.55
N PRO A 150 -7.38 -22.53 23.09
CA PRO A 150 -8.61 -23.28 22.84
C PRO A 150 -9.84 -22.58 23.41
N ALA A 151 -10.94 -22.52 22.65
CA ALA A 151 -12.21 -22.04 23.13
C ALA A 151 -12.72 -22.94 24.27
N ARG A 152 -12.95 -22.35 25.45
CA ARG A 152 -13.54 -23.05 26.60
C ARG A 152 -15.05 -22.81 26.64
N ALA A 153 -15.82 -23.86 26.95
CA ALA A 153 -17.28 -23.79 27.08
C ALA A 153 -17.72 -22.74 28.12
N ASP A 154 -16.96 -22.59 29.21
CA ASP A 154 -17.19 -21.58 30.26
C ASP A 154 -16.41 -20.26 30.03
N SER A 155 -16.13 -19.92 28.76
CA SER A 155 -15.31 -18.77 28.43
C SER A 155 -15.94 -17.45 28.88
N LEU A 156 -15.06 -16.52 29.27
CA LEU A 156 -15.39 -15.11 29.52
C LEU A 156 -16.21 -14.53 28.35
N THR A 157 -15.87 -14.92 27.12
CA THR A 157 -16.52 -14.40 25.93
C THR A 157 -17.95 -14.89 25.75
N GLY A 158 -18.27 -16.13 26.15
CA GLY A 158 -19.65 -16.62 26.18
C GLY A 158 -20.53 -15.79 27.13
N ARG A 159 -20.02 -15.49 28.33
CA ARG A 159 -20.71 -14.62 29.31
C ARG A 159 -20.82 -13.18 28.82
N MET A 160 -19.77 -12.64 28.20
CA MET A 160 -19.77 -11.29 27.64
C MET A 160 -20.83 -11.16 26.52
N ARG A 161 -20.92 -12.15 25.63
CA ARG A 161 -21.92 -12.20 24.55
C ARG A 161 -23.35 -12.17 25.10
N GLN A 162 -23.63 -12.94 26.15
CA GLN A 162 -24.96 -12.94 26.80
C GLN A 162 -25.28 -11.62 27.51
N SER A 163 -24.26 -10.82 27.85
CA SER A 163 -24.43 -9.56 28.56
C SER A 163 -24.69 -8.35 27.66
N LEU A 164 -24.48 -8.49 26.34
CA LEU A 164 -24.68 -7.39 25.39
C LEU A 164 -26.17 -7.03 25.28
N PRO A 165 -26.53 -5.73 25.26
CA PRO A 165 -27.92 -5.29 25.14
C PRO A 165 -28.47 -5.41 23.70
N TYR A 166 -27.68 -5.96 22.78
CA TYR A 166 -28.03 -6.16 21.38
C TYR A 166 -27.52 -7.52 20.91
N ARG A 167 -28.07 -8.01 19.80
CA ARG A 167 -27.55 -9.19 19.10
C ARG A 167 -26.46 -8.79 18.12
N LEU A 168 -25.46 -9.63 18.00
CA LEU A 168 -24.42 -9.45 17.00
C LEU A 168 -25.02 -9.64 15.59
N THR A 169 -24.50 -8.90 14.63
CA THR A 169 -24.87 -9.11 13.23
C THR A 169 -24.27 -10.42 12.73
N GLY A 170 -24.86 -11.02 11.68
CA GLY A 170 -24.29 -12.23 11.07
C GLY A 170 -22.84 -12.06 10.60
N GLY A 171 -22.46 -10.84 10.18
CA GLY A 171 -21.07 -10.51 9.86
C GLY A 171 -20.15 -10.54 11.10
N GLN A 172 -20.59 -9.95 12.22
CA GLN A 172 -19.85 -9.97 13.48
C GLN A 172 -19.70 -11.40 14.03
N GLU A 173 -20.74 -12.23 13.96
CA GLU A 173 -20.66 -13.62 14.41
C GLU A 173 -19.68 -14.45 13.57
N ARG A 174 -19.69 -14.27 12.24
CA ARG A 174 -18.75 -14.93 11.33
C ARG A 174 -17.30 -14.55 11.64
N VAL A 175 -17.04 -13.25 11.79
CA VAL A 175 -15.71 -12.73 12.13
C VAL A 175 -15.20 -13.26 13.46
N LEU A 176 -16.06 -13.37 14.48
CA LEU A 176 -15.68 -13.96 15.77
C LEU A 176 -15.32 -15.45 15.64
N GLN A 177 -16.09 -16.23 14.88
CA GLN A 177 -15.77 -17.64 14.62
C GLN A 177 -14.43 -17.80 13.90
N GLU A 178 -14.14 -16.93 12.94
CA GLU A 178 -12.87 -16.88 12.24
C GLU A 178 -11.69 -16.53 13.17
N ILE A 179 -11.86 -15.55 14.07
CA ILE A 179 -10.85 -15.22 15.10
C ILE A 179 -10.59 -16.43 16.00
N TYR A 180 -11.63 -17.10 16.50
CA TYR A 180 -11.45 -18.27 17.36
C TYR A 180 -10.70 -19.39 16.66
N ARG A 181 -11.07 -19.69 15.41
CA ARG A 181 -10.40 -20.73 14.63
C ARG A 181 -8.90 -20.43 14.46
N ASP A 182 -8.55 -19.17 14.20
CA ASP A 182 -7.15 -18.78 14.06
C ASP A 182 -6.39 -18.83 15.39
N MET A 183 -7.01 -18.40 16.50
CA MET A 183 -6.43 -18.49 17.84
C MET A 183 -6.25 -19.94 18.31
N GLU A 184 -7.04 -20.87 17.77
CA GLU A 184 -6.91 -22.31 18.00
C GLU A 184 -5.86 -22.98 17.11
N SER A 185 -5.33 -22.28 16.11
CA SER A 185 -4.31 -22.81 15.23
C SER A 185 -2.92 -22.75 15.88
N PRO A 186 -1.95 -23.58 15.44
CA PRO A 186 -0.56 -23.49 15.89
C PRO A 186 0.19 -22.27 15.33
N ASN A 187 -0.41 -21.54 14.38
CA ASN A 187 0.18 -20.38 13.74
C ASN A 187 -0.31 -19.08 14.38
N PRO A 188 0.52 -18.02 14.48
CA PRO A 188 0.09 -16.71 14.97
C PRO A 188 -1.08 -16.13 14.16
N MET A 189 -2.17 -15.73 14.84
CA MET A 189 -3.31 -15.09 14.19
C MET A 189 -2.93 -13.70 13.64
N ARG A 190 -3.31 -13.42 12.40
CA ARG A 190 -3.22 -12.09 11.79
C ARG A 190 -4.45 -11.76 10.98
N ARG A 191 -5.28 -10.90 11.55
CA ARG A 191 -6.48 -10.42 10.89
C ARG A 191 -6.51 -8.92 10.93
N LEU A 192 -6.81 -8.33 9.77
CA LEU A 192 -7.28 -6.96 9.70
C LEU A 192 -8.79 -7.00 9.91
N LEU A 193 -9.24 -6.50 11.05
CA LEU A 193 -10.66 -6.30 11.30
C LEU A 193 -11.07 -4.98 10.68
N GLN A 194 -11.72 -5.04 9.52
CA GLN A 194 -12.23 -3.88 8.81
C GLN A 194 -13.75 -3.85 8.91
N GLY A 195 -14.30 -2.72 9.36
CA GLY A 195 -15.73 -2.47 9.43
C GLY A 195 -15.99 -0.97 9.41
N ASP A 196 -17.10 -0.56 8.80
CA ASP A 196 -17.49 0.85 8.76
C ASP A 196 -17.84 1.36 10.17
N VAL A 197 -17.48 2.63 10.42
CA VAL A 197 -17.57 3.43 11.65
C VAL A 197 -18.22 2.71 12.85
N GLY A 198 -17.38 2.22 13.77
CA GLY A 198 -17.79 1.49 14.97
C GLY A 198 -16.77 0.46 15.47
N ALA A 199 -15.74 0.17 14.69
CA ALA A 199 -14.66 -0.75 15.05
C ALA A 199 -13.64 -0.07 15.99
N VAL A 200 -13.42 -0.70 17.15
CA VAL A 200 -12.58 -0.23 18.25
C VAL A 200 -11.10 -0.44 17.89
N ALA A 201 -10.48 0.56 17.27
CA ALA A 201 -9.02 0.64 17.14
C ALA A 201 -8.51 1.92 17.81
N ALA A 202 -7.53 1.80 18.71
CA ALA A 202 -6.90 2.92 19.39
C ALA A 202 -5.63 3.33 18.62
N GLY A 203 -5.75 4.29 17.70
CA GLY A 203 -4.59 4.83 16.97
C GLY A 203 -3.88 5.98 17.70
N THR A 204 -4.56 6.62 18.67
CA THR A 204 -4.13 7.84 19.35
C THR A 204 -4.40 7.75 20.85
N GLU A 205 -3.74 8.59 21.64
CA GLU A 205 -3.90 8.63 23.10
C GLU A 205 -5.35 8.90 23.51
N LEU A 206 -6.03 9.83 22.82
CA LEU A 206 -7.43 10.17 23.07
C LEU A 206 -8.37 8.99 22.79
N LEU A 207 -8.10 8.22 21.74
CA LEU A 207 -8.89 7.02 21.44
C LEU A 207 -8.63 5.92 22.48
N ALA A 208 -7.40 5.74 22.93
CA ALA A 208 -7.07 4.78 23.99
C ALA A 208 -7.84 5.11 25.28
N GLU A 209 -7.93 6.39 25.64
CA GLU A 209 -8.69 6.87 26.80
C GLU A 209 -10.20 6.65 26.63
N GLN A 210 -10.77 6.99 25.47
CA GLN A 210 -12.18 6.72 25.18
C GLN A 210 -12.52 5.22 25.20
N HIS A 211 -11.63 4.37 24.69
CA HIS A 211 -11.82 2.92 24.72
C HIS A 211 -11.75 2.39 26.15
N TYR A 212 -10.82 2.92 26.96
CA TYR A 212 -10.77 2.62 28.38
C TYR A 212 -12.06 3.04 29.08
N GLU A 213 -12.53 4.26 28.90
CA GLU A 213 -13.76 4.75 29.55
C GLU A 213 -15.00 3.96 29.13
N ARG A 214 -15.13 3.62 27.84
CA ARG A 214 -16.23 2.78 27.34
C ARG A 214 -16.19 1.38 27.93
N LEU A 215 -15.00 0.79 28.04
CA LEU A 215 -14.84 -0.50 28.69
C LEU A 215 -15.13 -0.39 30.19
N ALA A 216 -14.54 0.61 30.88
CA ALA A 216 -14.69 0.94 32.30
C ALA A 216 -16.14 1.14 32.75
N THR A 217 -16.93 1.84 31.95
CA THR A 217 -18.34 2.14 32.24
C THR A 217 -19.28 0.96 31.95
N THR A 218 -18.85 -0.02 31.15
CA THR A 218 -19.67 -1.21 30.84
C THR A 218 -19.68 -2.20 32.00
N ARG A 219 -20.44 -1.90 33.06
CA ARG A 219 -20.57 -2.67 34.33
C ARG A 219 -20.69 -4.20 34.15
N ARG A 220 -21.29 -4.66 33.05
CA ARG A 220 -21.49 -6.07 32.69
C ARG A 220 -20.23 -6.78 32.18
N VAL A 221 -19.37 -6.07 31.44
CA VAL A 221 -18.03 -6.56 31.04
C VAL A 221 -17.17 -6.73 32.30
N TRP A 222 -17.28 -5.80 33.25
CA TRP A 222 -16.59 -5.90 34.55
C TRP A 222 -17.15 -6.96 35.48
N ALA A 223 -18.42 -7.36 35.36
CA ALA A 223 -18.94 -8.50 36.12
C ALA A 223 -18.33 -9.81 35.63
N CYS A 224 -18.04 -9.92 34.33
CA CYS A 224 -17.30 -11.04 33.75
C CYS A 224 -15.81 -10.96 34.09
N ALA A 225 -15.20 -9.77 34.00
CA ALA A 225 -13.78 -9.53 34.25
C ALA A 225 -13.40 -9.48 35.74
N ARG A 226 -14.33 -9.22 36.68
CA ARG A 226 -14.06 -9.29 38.13
C ARG A 226 -13.68 -10.69 38.64
N ARG A 227 -13.90 -11.71 37.81
CA ARG A 227 -13.42 -13.08 38.06
C ARG A 227 -12.03 -13.34 37.49
N CYS A 228 -11.53 -12.44 36.64
CA CYS A 228 -10.12 -12.34 36.28
C CYS A 228 -9.42 -11.58 37.42
N SER A 229 -8.36 -12.17 37.97
CA SER A 229 -7.74 -11.75 39.22
C SER A 229 -6.97 -10.41 39.14
N ARG A 230 -6.82 -9.81 37.95
CA ARG A 230 -5.77 -8.84 37.65
C ARG A 230 -6.31 -7.73 36.72
N GLY A 231 -6.48 -6.51 37.25
CA GLY A 231 -7.31 -5.44 36.65
C GLY A 231 -6.88 -4.86 35.28
N LEU A 232 -7.72 -3.96 34.74
CA LEU A 232 -7.49 -3.16 33.52
C LEU A 232 -6.85 -1.82 33.91
N PHE A 233 -5.80 -1.37 33.22
CA PHE A 233 -5.15 -0.08 33.51
C PHE A 233 -5.16 0.85 32.30
N PRO A 234 -5.58 2.13 32.45
CA PRO A 234 -5.41 3.13 31.41
C PRO A 234 -3.97 3.64 31.47
N ARG A 235 -3.27 3.64 30.33
CA ARG A 235 -2.00 4.35 30.15
C ARG A 235 -0.84 3.78 30.99
N LEU A 236 0.40 3.95 30.54
CA LEU A 236 1.59 3.67 31.35
C LEU A 236 2.22 4.99 31.83
N PRO A 237 1.88 5.49 33.02
CA PRO A 237 2.74 6.43 33.72
C PRO A 237 3.35 5.76 34.96
N GLY A 238 4.67 5.55 34.93
CA GLY A 238 5.48 5.24 36.12
C GLY A 238 6.01 3.81 36.20
N ARG A 239 7.22 3.67 36.78
CA ARG A 239 7.94 2.39 36.97
C ARG A 239 7.08 1.28 37.59
N ARG A 240 6.22 1.63 38.54
CA ARG A 240 5.37 0.67 39.26
C ARG A 240 4.37 -0.08 38.38
N LEU A 241 3.84 0.54 37.33
CA LEU A 241 2.89 -0.15 36.44
C LEU A 241 3.65 -1.05 35.46
N THR A 242 4.82 -0.62 34.98
CA THR A 242 5.71 -1.46 34.16
C THR A 242 6.19 -2.69 34.92
N GLU A 243 6.54 -2.54 36.21
CA GLU A 243 6.89 -3.64 37.12
C GLU A 243 5.73 -4.63 37.26
N ARG A 244 4.51 -4.14 37.53
CA ARG A 244 3.32 -5.01 37.66
C ARG A 244 2.94 -5.72 36.37
N ILE A 245 3.18 -5.12 35.20
CA ILE A 245 3.04 -5.79 33.91
C ILE A 245 4.11 -6.89 33.76
N GLY A 246 5.36 -6.60 34.14
CA GLY A 246 6.47 -7.56 34.14
C GLY A 246 6.24 -8.75 35.08
N ASP A 247 5.59 -8.52 36.22
CA ASP A 247 5.20 -9.54 37.21
C ASP A 247 3.95 -10.32 36.77
N GLY A 248 3.31 -9.90 35.67
CA GLY A 248 2.10 -10.52 35.12
C GLY A 248 0.83 -10.26 35.92
N GLU A 249 0.78 -9.20 36.75
CA GLU A 249 -0.39 -8.79 37.54
C GLU A 249 -1.48 -8.06 36.75
N VAL A 250 -1.32 -7.95 35.43
CA VAL A 250 -2.22 -7.20 34.55
C VAL A 250 -2.72 -8.09 33.42
N ASP A 251 -4.04 -8.23 33.29
CA ASP A 251 -4.67 -9.08 32.27
C ASP A 251 -4.91 -8.33 30.93
N PHE A 252 -5.09 -7.01 30.97
CA PHE A 252 -5.33 -6.19 29.77
C PHE A 252 -4.71 -4.80 29.89
N VAL A 253 -4.01 -4.38 28.84
CA VAL A 253 -3.36 -3.07 28.75
C VAL A 253 -3.88 -2.35 27.51
N ILE A 254 -4.34 -1.11 27.69
CA ILE A 254 -4.72 -0.23 26.57
C ILE A 254 -3.74 0.93 26.53
N GLY A 255 -3.10 1.12 25.38
CA GLY A 255 -2.12 2.18 25.18
C GLY A 255 -1.83 2.37 23.70
N THR A 256 -0.98 3.35 23.41
CA THR A 256 -0.50 3.67 22.07
C THR A 256 0.78 2.89 21.76
N HIS A 257 1.51 3.31 20.72
CA HIS A 257 2.85 2.78 20.38
C HIS A 257 3.85 2.82 21.54
N ALA A 258 3.59 3.59 22.61
CA ALA A 258 4.38 3.57 23.85
C ALA A 258 4.45 2.19 24.52
N LEU A 259 3.52 1.27 24.24
CA LEU A 259 3.56 -0.12 24.72
C LEU A 259 4.65 -0.98 24.06
N ILE A 260 5.23 -0.51 22.95
CA ILE A 260 6.22 -1.22 22.13
C ILE A 260 7.61 -0.58 22.28
N GLN A 261 7.75 0.44 23.14
CA GLN A 261 9.03 1.09 23.44
C GLN A 261 9.92 0.23 24.36
N GLU A 262 11.23 0.46 24.33
CA GLU A 262 12.20 -0.25 25.18
C GLU A 262 11.87 -0.09 26.68
N GLY A 263 11.83 -1.21 27.42
CA GLY A 263 11.65 -1.23 28.88
C GLY A 263 10.32 -1.82 29.38
N VAL A 264 9.37 -2.16 28.50
CA VAL A 264 8.12 -2.85 28.89
C VAL A 264 8.23 -4.35 28.60
N SER A 265 8.35 -5.17 29.65
CA SER A 265 8.36 -6.63 29.54
C SER A 265 6.96 -7.19 29.79
N VAL A 266 6.44 -7.99 28.86
CA VAL A 266 5.15 -8.69 29.00
C VAL A 266 5.41 -10.19 28.95
N PRO A 267 5.40 -10.91 30.09
CA PRO A 267 5.87 -12.29 30.15
C PRO A 267 5.01 -13.29 29.36
N ARG A 268 3.73 -12.97 29.09
CA ARG A 268 2.80 -13.79 28.29
C ARG A 268 1.87 -12.93 27.43
N MET A 269 2.40 -12.33 26.37
CA MET A 269 1.58 -11.60 25.40
C MET A 269 0.86 -12.57 24.45
N GLY A 270 -0.45 -12.78 24.66
CA GLY A 270 -1.28 -13.65 23.82
C GLY A 270 -1.86 -12.98 22.57
N LEU A 271 -2.15 -11.68 22.65
CA LEU A 271 -2.65 -10.85 21.54
C LEU A 271 -2.00 -9.47 21.63
N GLY A 272 -1.50 -8.97 20.51
CA GLY A 272 -0.83 -7.68 20.45
C GLY A 272 -0.61 -7.23 19.01
N ARG A 273 -0.41 -5.93 18.82
CA ARG A 273 -0.01 -5.35 17.54
C ARG A 273 1.50 -5.18 17.55
N SER A 274 2.19 -5.94 16.70
CA SER A 274 3.64 -5.81 16.45
C SER A 274 3.92 -4.75 15.41
#